data_AF-A0A411HR62-F1
#
_entry.id   AF-A0A411HR62-F1
#
_cell.length_a   1.000
_cell.length_b   1.000
_cell.length_c   1.000
_cell.angle_alpha   90.00
_cell.angle_beta   90.00
_cell.angle_gamma   90.00
#
_symmetry.space_group_name_H-M   'P 1'
#
loop_
_entity.id
_entity.type
_entity.pdbx_description
1 polymer ?
#
loop_
_entity_poly.entity_id
_entity_poly.type
_entity_poly.pdbx_seq_one_letter_code
_entity_poly.pdbx_strand_id
1 'polypeptide(L)'
;AKKLYSSTKTLNTTLLVVFTISQEFYWLKPIYNPGEKFMLNARVPYNFLPLEALALFMQYYSIGIVTPTVMTHDALFLAICAHLSVQLRLLRCKIYEAAAGEWEDLKKCIEYHQFLSRIFIQMQEIYSVFLLTQYFISLGILCVQLYILNSRALNIADTIELLLYLATTYCEVAFYRIPIED
;
A
#
# COMPACT_ATOMS: atom_id res chain seq x y z
N ALA A 1 3.94 -12.75 -20.48
CA ALA A 1 4.81 -12.13 -19.45
C ALA A 1 4.98 -10.61 -19.62
N LYS A 2 5.42 -10.11 -20.79
CA LYS A 2 5.74 -8.67 -21.01
C LYS A 2 4.59 -7.69 -20.71
N LYS A 3 3.34 -8.03 -21.09
CA LYS A 3 2.15 -7.21 -20.81
C LYS A 3 1.82 -7.14 -19.32
N LEU A 4 1.92 -8.25 -18.59
CA LEU A 4 1.68 -8.31 -17.14
C LEU A 4 2.73 -7.49 -16.37
N TYR A 5 4.01 -7.69 -16.69
CA TYR A 5 5.10 -6.93 -16.10
C TYR A 5 4.95 -5.41 -16.35
N SER A 6 4.54 -5.03 -17.56
CA SER A 6 4.26 -3.63 -17.89
C SER A 6 3.09 -3.09 -17.07
N SER A 7 2.01 -3.85 -16.90
CA SER A 7 0.86 -3.44 -16.09
C SER A 7 1.23 -3.27 -14.61
N THR A 8 1.94 -4.25 -14.02
CA THR A 8 2.42 -4.16 -12.63
C THR A 8 3.35 -2.96 -12.43
N LYS A 9 4.25 -2.70 -13.40
CA LYS A 9 5.15 -1.54 -13.34
C LYS A 9 4.37 -0.22 -13.38
N THR A 10 3.40 -0.08 -14.28
CA THR A 10 2.56 1.12 -14.35
C THR A 10 1.78 1.30 -13.06
N LEU A 11 1.19 0.24 -12.52
CA LEU A 11 0.45 0.24 -11.25
C LEU A 11 1.32 0.70 -10.08
N ASN A 12 2.49 0.11 -9.88
CA ASN A 12 3.42 0.50 -8.81
C ASN A 12 3.92 1.94 -8.98
N THR A 13 4.13 2.39 -10.22
CA THR A 13 4.56 3.76 -10.49
C THR A 13 3.47 4.76 -10.16
N THR A 14 2.21 4.48 -10.55
CA THR A 14 1.07 5.34 -10.21
C THR A 14 0.87 5.42 -8.70
N LEU A 15 1.02 4.31 -7.97
CA LEU A 15 0.91 4.29 -6.51
C LEU A 15 1.99 5.15 -5.84
N LEU A 16 3.25 4.98 -6.25
CA LEU A 16 4.36 5.78 -5.74
C LEU A 16 4.10 7.29 -5.95
N VAL A 17 3.57 7.67 -7.10
CA VAL A 17 3.24 9.06 -7.42
C VAL A 17 2.11 9.59 -6.53
N VAL A 18 1.01 8.84 -6.37
CA VAL A 18 -0.12 9.27 -5.50
C VAL A 18 0.34 9.43 -4.05
N PHE A 19 1.10 8.47 -3.52
CA PHE A 19 1.59 8.53 -2.15
C PHE A 19 2.60 9.64 -1.90
N THR A 20 3.54 9.86 -2.83
CA THR A 20 4.52 10.95 -2.71
C THR A 20 3.81 12.31 -2.75
N ILE A 21 2.85 12.52 -3.65
CA ILE A 21 2.06 13.76 -3.69
C ILE A 21 1.30 13.99 -2.38
N SER A 22 0.65 12.95 -1.84
CA SER A 22 -0.05 13.04 -0.56
C SER A 22 0.90 13.36 0.60
N GLN A 23 2.09 12.75 0.63
CA GLN A 23 3.09 13.00 1.66
C GLN A 23 3.61 14.44 1.61
N GLU A 24 3.94 14.96 0.43
CA GLU A 24 4.39 16.35 0.26
C GLU A 24 3.30 17.34 0.72
N PHE A 25 2.03 17.03 0.45
CA PHE A 25 0.91 17.86 0.91
C PHE A 25 0.84 17.94 2.45
N TYR A 26 1.05 16.80 3.13
CA TYR A 26 1.12 16.75 4.59
C TYR A 26 2.33 17.52 5.14
N TRP A 27 3.49 17.45 4.48
CA TRP A 27 4.70 18.15 4.93
C TRP A 27 4.55 19.67 4.82
N LEU A 28 3.79 20.13 3.82
CA LEU A 28 3.51 21.55 3.59
C LEU A 28 2.30 22.09 4.37
N LYS A 29 1.56 21.24 5.09
CA LYS A 29 0.39 21.64 5.90
C LYS A 29 0.62 22.87 6.80
N PRO A 30 1.70 22.98 7.60
CA PRO A 30 1.93 24.16 8.45
C PRO A 30 2.16 25.46 7.66
N ILE A 31 2.49 25.39 6.37
CA ILE A 31 2.63 26.57 5.49
C ILE A 31 1.24 27.02 5.00
N TYR A 32 0.36 26.07 4.68
CA TYR A 32 -0.99 26.37 4.19
C TYR A 32 -1.96 26.82 5.29
N ASN A 33 -1.79 26.31 6.51
CA ASN A 33 -2.60 26.66 7.68
C ASN A 33 -1.72 27.33 8.76
N PRO A 34 -1.48 28.66 8.69
CA PRO A 34 -0.62 29.36 9.65
C PRO A 34 -1.15 29.35 11.10
N GLY A 35 -2.41 28.96 11.31
CA GLY A 35 -3.00 28.73 12.63
C GLY A 35 -2.69 27.35 13.23
N GLU A 36 -2.21 26.40 12.44
CA GLU A 36 -1.85 25.05 12.87
C GLU A 36 -0.32 24.91 12.94
N LYS A 37 0.22 24.86 14.15
CA LYS A 37 1.66 24.71 14.38
C LYS A 37 2.20 23.30 14.08
N PHE A 38 1.33 22.29 14.09
CA PHE A 38 1.71 20.88 14.02
C PHE A 38 1.19 20.23 12.75
N MET A 39 1.94 19.24 12.27
CA MET A 39 1.62 18.48 11.07
C MET A 39 0.48 17.49 11.32
N LEU A 40 0.45 16.92 12.52
CA LEU A 40 -0.66 16.14 13.06
C LEU A 40 -1.26 16.88 14.26
N ASN A 41 -2.59 16.84 14.39
CA ASN A 41 -3.30 17.42 15.53
C ASN A 41 -2.79 16.80 16.84
N ALA A 42 -1.97 17.56 17.57
CA ALA A 42 -1.39 17.15 18.82
C ALA A 42 -1.62 18.23 19.88
N ARG A 43 -2.01 17.79 21.08
CA ARG A 43 -2.18 18.67 22.23
C ARG A 43 -0.96 18.54 23.12
N VAL A 44 -0.09 19.56 23.09
CA VAL A 44 1.05 19.65 23.99
C VAL A 44 0.57 20.29 25.31
N PRO A 45 0.74 19.64 26.47
CA PRO A 45 0.15 20.09 27.73
C PRO A 45 0.72 21.40 28.29
N TYR A 46 1.87 21.86 27.78
CA TYR A 46 2.53 23.08 28.22
C TYR A 46 2.96 23.92 27.01
N ASN A 47 2.75 25.25 27.08
CA ASN A 47 3.21 26.23 26.09
C ASN A 47 4.72 26.47 26.21
N PHE A 48 5.51 25.40 26.24
CA PHE A 48 6.96 25.44 26.36
C PHE A 48 7.57 25.21 24.99
N LEU A 49 8.19 26.26 24.42
CA LEU A 49 8.70 26.28 23.05
C LEU A 49 9.61 25.08 22.70
N PRO A 50 10.57 24.65 23.55
CA PRO A 50 11.40 23.47 23.25
C PRO A 50 10.60 22.16 23.19
N LEU A 51 9.52 22.03 23.97
CA LEU A 51 8.66 20.85 23.94
C LEU A 51 7.78 20.84 22.68
N GLU A 52 7.29 22.00 22.24
CA GLU A 52 6.60 22.13 20.94
C GLU A 52 7.54 21.76 19.78
N ALA A 53 8.78 22.27 19.80
CA ALA A 53 9.78 21.96 18.78
C ALA A 53 10.16 20.47 18.76
N LEU A 54 10.33 19.86 19.95
CA LEU A 54 10.60 18.42 20.07
C LEU A 54 9.42 17.59 19.56
N ALA A 55 8.18 17.97 19.90
CA ALA A 55 6.99 17.28 19.43
C ALA A 55 6.87 17.35 17.89
N LEU A 56 7.15 18.51 17.30
CA LEU A 56 7.18 18.68 15.85
C LEU A 56 8.26 17.79 15.21
N PHE A 57 9.48 17.81 15.76
CA PHE A 57 10.57 16.96 15.28
C PHE A 57 10.20 15.46 15.32
N MET A 58 9.57 15.02 16.41
CA MET A 58 9.10 13.64 16.54
C MET A 58 7.99 13.29 15.55
N GLN A 59 7.09 14.23 15.21
CA GLN A 59 6.07 14.01 14.17
C GLN A 59 6.71 13.82 12.79
N TYR A 60 7.66 14.69 12.40
CA TYR A 60 8.38 14.57 11.14
C TYR A 60 9.17 13.26 11.08
N TYR A 61 9.87 12.90 12.15
CA TYR A 61 10.61 11.64 12.24
C TYR A 61 9.69 10.43 12.10
N SER A 62 8.54 10.45 12.79
CA SER A 62 7.57 9.34 12.74
C SER A 62 6.98 9.17 11.35
N ILE A 63 6.53 10.25 10.70
CA ILE A 63 5.98 10.19 9.34
C ILE A 63 7.08 9.77 8.34
N GLY A 64 8.29 10.30 8.49
CA GLY A 64 9.43 9.96 7.64
C GLY A 64 9.86 8.50 7.72
N ILE A 65 9.52 7.78 8.79
CA ILE A 65 9.84 6.34 8.93
C ILE A 65 8.63 5.48 8.60
N VAL A 66 7.46 5.78 9.18
CA VAL A 66 6.26 4.95 9.05
C VAL A 66 5.83 4.87 7.60
N THR A 67 5.79 6.00 6.87
CA THR A 67 5.29 6.02 5.49
C THR A 67 6.16 5.16 4.56
N PRO A 68 7.50 5.32 4.51
CA PRO A 68 8.33 4.43 3.68
C PRO A 68 8.28 2.96 4.09
N THR A 69 8.16 2.65 5.39
CA THR A 69 8.04 1.27 5.86
C THR A 69 6.77 0.60 5.34
N VAL A 70 5.61 1.27 5.46
CA VAL A 70 4.33 0.76 4.93
C VAL A 70 4.41 0.57 3.42
N MET A 71 4.89 1.59 2.70
CA MET A 71 5.03 1.51 1.23
C MET A 71 5.97 0.39 0.79
N THR A 72 7.06 0.16 1.52
CA THR A 72 7.99 -0.94 1.23
C THR A 72 7.31 -2.29 1.42
N HIS A 73 6.50 -2.43 2.47
CA HIS A 73 5.76 -3.66 2.70
C HIS A 73 4.77 -3.96 1.57
N ASP A 74 4.02 -2.95 1.13
CA ASP A 74 3.05 -3.09 0.04
C ASP A 74 3.74 -3.40 -1.30
N ALA A 75 4.84 -2.69 -1.58
CA ALA A 75 5.63 -2.92 -2.77
C ALA A 75 6.24 -4.34 -2.80
N LEU A 76 6.72 -4.84 -1.65
CA LEU A 76 7.24 -6.20 -1.52
C LEU A 76 6.15 -7.25 -1.74
N PHE A 77 4.97 -7.06 -1.12
CA PHE A 77 3.82 -7.94 -1.32
C PHE A 77 3.44 -8.01 -2.81
N LEU A 78 3.25 -6.86 -3.45
CA LEU A 78 2.91 -6.78 -4.88
C LEU A 78 3.99 -7.39 -5.78
N ALA A 79 5.27 -7.17 -5.46
CA ALA A 79 6.38 -7.77 -6.20
C ALA A 79 6.36 -9.30 -6.12
N ILE A 80 6.13 -9.86 -4.92
CA ILE A 80 6.03 -11.31 -4.71
C ILE A 80 4.83 -11.88 -5.49
N CYS A 81 3.65 -11.26 -5.37
CA CYS A 81 2.47 -11.71 -6.09
C CYS A 81 2.70 -11.67 -7.61
N ALA A 82 3.24 -10.57 -8.14
CA ALA A 82 3.54 -10.45 -9.56
C ALA A 82 4.56 -11.50 -10.04
N HIS A 83 5.61 -11.75 -9.26
CA HIS A 83 6.56 -12.82 -9.55
C HIS A 83 5.88 -14.18 -9.57
N LEU A 84 5.02 -14.49 -8.59
CA LEU A 84 4.29 -15.75 -8.53
C LEU A 84 3.36 -15.93 -9.73
N SER A 85 2.56 -14.92 -10.08
CA SER A 85 1.66 -14.96 -11.25
C SER A 85 2.43 -15.16 -12.55
N VAL A 86 3.61 -14.55 -12.71
CA VAL A 86 4.48 -14.79 -13.87
C VAL A 86 4.98 -16.24 -13.89
N GLN A 87 5.46 -16.76 -12.76
CA GLN A 87 5.97 -18.14 -12.67
C GLN A 87 4.86 -19.17 -12.92
N LEU A 88 3.63 -18.94 -12.42
CA LEU A 88 2.47 -19.78 -12.70
C LEU A 88 2.12 -19.81 -14.20
N ARG A 89 2.18 -18.65 -14.88
CA ARG A 89 1.92 -18.57 -16.32
C ARG A 89 3.00 -19.31 -17.13
N LEU A 90 4.27 -19.16 -16.75
CA LEU A 90 5.38 -19.91 -17.39
C LEU A 90 5.24 -21.41 -17.17
N LEU A 91 4.90 -21.82 -15.96
CA LEU A 91 4.64 -23.22 -15.62
C LEU A 91 3.49 -23.79 -16.43
N ARG A 92 2.39 -23.04 -16.60
CA ARG A 92 1.27 -23.45 -17.46
C ARG A 92 1.72 -23.74 -18.88
N CYS A 93 2.52 -22.86 -19.49
CA CYS A 93 3.07 -23.10 -20.83
C CYS A 93 3.95 -24.36 -20.87
N LYS A 94 4.85 -24.53 -19.90
CA LYS A 94 5.71 -25.70 -19.81
C LYS A 94 4.96 -27.00 -19.59
N ILE A 95 3.86 -27.00 -18.84
CA ILE A 95 3.02 -28.19 -18.66
C ILE A 95 2.39 -28.60 -20.00
N TYR A 96 1.92 -27.66 -20.82
CA TYR A 96 1.39 -27.99 -22.15
C TYR A 96 2.46 -28.57 -23.08
N GLU A 97 3.68 -28.04 -23.03
CA GLU A 97 4.81 -28.56 -23.82
C GLU A 97 5.25 -29.95 -23.33
N ALA A 98 5.37 -30.12 -22.01
CA ALA A 98 5.77 -31.38 -21.38
C ALA A 98 4.70 -32.49 -21.50
N ALA A 99 3.42 -32.13 -21.63
CA ALA A 99 2.34 -33.09 -21.83
C ALA A 99 2.45 -33.85 -23.17
N ALA A 100 3.15 -33.27 -24.16
CA ALA A 100 3.47 -33.93 -25.43
C ALA A 100 4.86 -34.60 -25.43
N GLY A 101 5.64 -34.44 -24.35
CA GLY A 101 7.03 -34.88 -24.24
C GLY A 101 7.22 -36.07 -23.29
N GLU A 102 8.41 -36.17 -22.71
CA GLU A 102 8.79 -37.26 -21.80
C GLU A 102 8.21 -37.08 -20.39
N TRP A 103 7.89 -38.20 -19.73
CA TRP A 103 7.36 -38.23 -18.36
C TRP A 103 8.23 -37.48 -17.35
N GLU A 104 9.55 -37.43 -17.57
CA GLU A 104 10.51 -36.80 -16.67
C GLU A 104 10.40 -35.27 -16.66
N ASP A 105 10.03 -34.65 -17.79
CA ASP A 105 9.77 -33.21 -17.87
C ASP A 105 8.44 -32.83 -17.22
N LEU A 106 7.43 -33.70 -17.33
CA LEU A 106 6.16 -33.53 -16.62
C LEU A 106 6.38 -33.62 -15.10
N LYS A 107 7.20 -34.58 -14.64
CA LYS A 107 7.56 -34.71 -13.23
C LYS A 107 8.21 -33.44 -12.67
N LYS A 108 9.18 -32.85 -13.39
CA LYS A 108 9.81 -31.57 -13.00
C LYS A 108 8.78 -30.43 -12.91
N CYS A 109 7.82 -30.38 -13.83
CA CYS A 109 6.75 -29.37 -13.79
C CYS A 109 5.86 -29.54 -12.55
N ILE A 110 5.52 -30.78 -12.16
CA ILE A 110 4.73 -31.06 -10.97
C ILE A 110 5.50 -30.66 -9.70
N GLU A 111 6.79 -31.00 -9.61
CA GLU A 111 7.65 -30.59 -8.48
C GLU A 111 7.74 -29.07 -8.36
N TYR A 112 7.88 -28.36 -9.49
CA TYR A 112 7.89 -26.90 -9.50
C TYR A 112 6.53 -26.30 -9.11
N HIS A 113 5.42 -26.91 -9.54
CA HIS A 113 4.07 -26.51 -9.11
C HIS A 113 3.92 -26.61 -7.59
N GLN A 114 4.36 -27.73 -7.00
CA GLN A 114 4.33 -27.93 -5.56
C GLN A 114 5.18 -26.90 -4.82
N PHE A 115 6.34 -26.55 -5.37
CA PHE A 115 7.19 -25.49 -4.83
C PHE A 115 6.48 -24.13 -4.84
N LEU A 116 5.85 -23.73 -5.95
CA LEU A 116 5.07 -22.49 -6.04
C LEU A 116 3.89 -22.47 -5.06
N SER A 117 3.16 -23.57 -4.93
CA SER A 117 2.04 -23.68 -3.98
C SER A 117 2.50 -23.51 -2.54
N ARG A 118 3.68 -24.04 -2.17
CA ARG A 118 4.25 -23.82 -0.83
C ARG A 118 4.56 -22.34 -0.58
N ILE A 119 5.15 -21.65 -1.56
CA ILE A 119 5.41 -20.21 -1.47
C ILE A 119 4.10 -19.43 -1.29
N PHE A 120 3.07 -19.77 -2.05
CA PHE A 120 1.77 -19.12 -1.95
C PHE A 120 1.15 -19.29 -0.55
N ILE A 121 1.19 -20.51 0.00
CA ILE A 121 0.67 -20.79 1.35
C ILE A 121 1.45 -19.98 2.40
N GLN A 122 2.78 -19.94 2.32
CA GLN A 122 3.61 -19.16 3.24
C GLN A 122 3.32 -17.65 3.13
N MET A 123 3.17 -17.14 1.91
CA MET A 123 2.81 -15.74 1.68
C MET A 123 1.44 -15.43 2.28
N GLN A 124 0.45 -16.31 2.07
CA GLN A 124 -0.88 -16.14 2.64
C GLN A 124 -0.84 -16.15 4.18
N GLU A 125 -0.06 -17.04 4.80
CA GLU A 125 0.08 -17.09 6.25
C GLU A 125 0.69 -15.80 6.82
N ILE A 126 1.74 -15.28 6.19
CA ILE A 126 2.43 -14.06 6.63
C ILE A 126 1.56 -12.81 6.41
N TYR A 127 0.93 -12.68 5.24
CA TYR A 127 0.24 -11.45 4.85
C TYR A 127 -1.26 -11.43 5.16
N SER A 128 -1.92 -12.56 5.41
CA SER A 128 -3.39 -12.61 5.62
C SER A 128 -3.86 -11.75 6.79
N VAL A 129 -3.18 -11.84 7.94
CA VAL A 129 -3.50 -11.05 9.15
C VAL A 129 -3.23 -9.57 8.91
N PHE A 130 -2.12 -9.26 8.23
CA PHE A 130 -1.76 -7.89 7.90
C PHE A 130 -2.80 -7.25 6.96
N LEU A 131 -3.16 -7.93 5.87
CA LEU A 131 -4.17 -7.48 4.91
C LEU A 131 -5.55 -7.30 5.55
N LEU A 132 -5.95 -8.22 6.43
CA LEU A 132 -7.21 -8.12 7.15
C LEU A 132 -7.23 -6.90 8.08
N THR A 133 -6.14 -6.68 8.82
CA THR A 133 -5.99 -5.54 9.71
C THR A 133 -6.00 -4.24 8.92
N GLN A 134 -5.26 -4.18 7.82
CA GLN A 134 -5.19 -3.02 6.93
C GLN A 134 -6.55 -2.68 6.32
N TYR A 135 -7.34 -3.69 5.95
CA TYR A 135 -8.69 -3.52 5.45
C TYR A 135 -9.63 -2.90 6.50
N PHE A 136 -9.63 -3.42 7.73
CA PHE A 136 -10.47 -2.88 8.80
C PHE A 136 -10.08 -1.45 9.20
N ILE A 137 -8.78 -1.17 9.29
CA ILE A 137 -8.26 0.17 9.58
C ILE A 137 -8.70 1.13 8.48
N SER A 138 -8.46 0.78 7.21
CA SER A 138 -8.84 1.60 6.06
C SER A 138 -10.35 1.85 5.98
N LEU A 139 -11.17 0.84 6.28
CA LEU A 139 -12.62 0.97 6.32
C LEU A 139 -13.07 1.92 7.43
N GLY A 140 -12.55 1.76 8.65
CA GLY A 140 -12.87 2.64 9.77
C GLY A 140 -12.49 4.09 9.49
N ILE A 141 -11.30 4.29 8.94
CA ILE A 141 -10.80 5.58 8.48
C ILE A 141 -11.75 6.17 7.42
N LEU A 142 -12.08 5.43 6.37
CA LEU A 142 -12.95 5.90 5.29
C LEU A 142 -14.33 6.31 5.80
N CYS A 143 -14.91 5.56 6.74
CA CYS A 143 -16.17 5.91 7.38
C CYS A 143 -16.09 7.23 8.15
N VAL A 144 -15.03 7.44 8.95
CA VAL A 144 -14.82 8.68 9.70
C VAL A 144 -14.62 9.85 8.75
N GLN A 145 -13.82 9.68 7.70
CA GLN A 145 -13.54 10.73 6.73
C GLN A 145 -14.78 11.13 5.92
N LEU A 146 -15.61 10.16 5.50
CA LEU A 146 -16.89 10.45 4.85
C LEU A 146 -17.88 11.17 5.78
N TYR A 147 -17.89 10.81 7.06
CA TYR A 147 -18.70 11.51 8.06
C TYR A 147 -18.28 12.97 8.23
N ILE A 148 -16.97 13.24 8.34
CA ILE A 148 -16.43 14.60 8.44
C ILE A 148 -16.73 15.40 7.16
N LEU A 149 -16.57 14.79 5.98
CA LEU A 149 -16.91 15.44 4.71
C LEU A 149 -18.39 15.86 4.68
N ASN A 150 -19.27 15.02 5.21
CA ASN A 150 -20.71 15.28 5.22
C ASN A 150 -21.14 16.33 6.27
N SER A 151 -20.36 16.55 7.33
CA SER A 151 -20.70 17.51 8.40
C SER A 151 -20.45 18.99 8.03
N ARG A 152 -19.92 19.26 6.82
CA ARG A 152 -19.73 20.62 6.21
C ARG A 152 -19.01 21.66 7.07
N ALA A 153 -18.23 21.26 8.07
CA ALA A 153 -17.56 22.16 9.00
C ALA A 153 -16.10 22.51 8.61
N LEU A 154 -15.70 22.30 7.35
CA LEU A 154 -14.29 22.35 6.92
C LEU A 154 -13.95 23.55 6.04
N ASN A 155 -12.72 24.02 6.13
CA ASN A 155 -12.15 24.97 5.17
C ASN A 155 -11.81 24.27 3.84
N ILE A 156 -11.52 25.06 2.80
CA ILE A 156 -11.15 24.54 1.47
C ILE A 156 -9.87 23.71 1.53
N ALA A 157 -8.86 24.15 2.29
CA ALA A 157 -7.60 23.42 2.46
C ALA A 157 -7.83 22.04 3.10
N ASP A 158 -8.59 22.00 4.21
CA ASP A 158 -8.91 20.76 4.92
C ASP A 158 -9.77 19.81 4.07
N THR A 159 -10.64 20.37 3.21
CA THR A 159 -11.43 19.58 2.25
C THR A 159 -10.55 18.93 1.19
N ILE A 160 -9.55 19.65 0.66
CA ILE A 160 -8.59 19.10 -0.30
C ILE A 160 -7.72 18.02 0.35
N GLU A 161 -7.23 18.26 1.57
CA GLU A 161 -6.49 17.26 2.36
C GLU A 161 -7.32 15.98 2.53
N LEU A 162 -8.57 16.13 2.93
CA LEU A 162 -9.49 15.02 3.14
C LEU A 162 -9.75 14.21 1.87
N LEU A 163 -9.90 14.88 0.73
CA LEU A 163 -10.09 14.23 -0.57
C LEU A 163 -8.83 13.48 -1.03
N LEU A 164 -7.64 14.08 -0.86
CA LEU A 164 -6.36 13.43 -1.17
C LEU A 164 -6.15 12.18 -0.31
N TYR A 165 -6.48 12.29 0.97
CA TYR A 165 -6.37 11.19 1.91
C TYR A 165 -7.34 10.05 1.56
N LEU A 166 -8.61 10.37 1.27
CA LEU A 166 -9.61 9.40 0.78
C LEU A 166 -9.18 8.72 -0.52
N ALA A 167 -8.64 9.47 -1.48
CA ALA A 167 -8.13 8.92 -2.73
C ALA A 167 -6.97 7.96 -2.48
N THR A 168 -6.05 8.31 -1.57
CA THR A 168 -4.90 7.47 -1.21
C THR A 168 -5.35 6.16 -0.56
N THR A 169 -6.22 6.22 0.45
CA THR A 169 -6.77 5.01 1.12
C THR A 169 -7.56 4.14 0.15
N TYR A 170 -8.36 4.74 -0.75
CA TYR A 170 -9.10 3.97 -1.75
C TYR A 170 -8.18 3.27 -2.74
N CYS A 171 -7.16 3.98 -3.22
CA CYS A 171 -6.12 3.40 -4.06
C CYS A 171 -5.50 2.20 -3.34
N GLU A 172 -4.99 2.37 -2.13
CA GLU A 172 -4.33 1.32 -1.34
C GLU A 172 -5.18 0.05 -1.19
N VAL A 173 -6.47 0.20 -0.86
CA VAL A 173 -7.41 -0.94 -0.78
C VAL A 173 -7.63 -1.60 -2.15
N ALA A 174 -7.77 -0.81 -3.22
CA ALA A 174 -7.91 -1.35 -4.57
C ALA A 174 -6.67 -2.16 -4.99
N PHE A 175 -5.47 -1.73 -4.56
CA PHE A 175 -4.21 -2.41 -4.88
C PHE A 175 -4.12 -3.81 -4.29
N TYR A 176 -4.62 -4.04 -3.07
CA TYR A 176 -4.63 -5.39 -2.50
C TYR A 176 -5.59 -6.36 -3.19
N ARG A 177 -6.57 -5.87 -3.96
CA ARG A 177 -7.50 -6.75 -4.70
C ARG A 177 -6.92 -7.27 -6.01
N ILE A 178 -6.09 -6.49 -6.70
CA ILE A 178 -5.59 -6.83 -8.05
C ILE A 178 -4.82 -8.18 -8.09
N PRO A 179 -3.90 -8.48 -7.16
CA PRO A 179 -3.15 -9.74 -7.20
C PRO A 179 -3.98 -10.97 -6.82
N ILE A 180 -5.18 -10.79 -6.25
CA ILE A 180 -6.07 -11.88 -5.84
C ILE A 180 -6.97 -12.31 -7.02
N GLU A 181 -7.23 -11.42 -7.98
CA GLU A 181 -8.11 -11.68 -9.12
C GLU A 181 -7.40 -12.27 -10.36
N ASP A 182 -6.05 -12.22 -10.40
CA ASP A 182 -5.18 -12.59 -11.55
C ASP A 182 -4.51 -13.98 -11.42
#